data_AF-A0A0F9XKM8-F1
#
_entry.id   AF-A0A0F9XKM8-F1
#
_cell.length_a   1.000
_cell.length_b   1.000
_cell.length_c   1.000
_cell.angle_alpha   90.00
_cell.angle_beta   90.00
_cell.angle_gamma   90.00
#
_symmetry.space_group_name_H-M   'P 1'
#
loop_
_entity.id
_entity.type
_entity.pdbx_description
1 polymer ?
#
loop_
_entity_poly.entity_id
_entity_poly.type
_entity_poly.pdbx_seq_one_letter_code
_entity_poly.pdbx_strand_id
1 'polypeptide(L)'
;MSSFKDRVTRLLERLEASQIPLVEWETSLWVRLGYPLVWDGSLFLLVPDHQLQQVRDLAIDTGLSPADEDTLPSAYPCEKPGHAVRFLIDDFTWTEGPPQRRLVFLPMSWTGMTLQEIVSC
;
A
#
# COMPACT_ATOMS: atom_id res chain seq x y z
N MET A 1 -6.58 18.57 12.76
CA MET A 1 -6.40 17.16 12.36
C MET A 1 -5.07 17.08 11.61
N SER A 2 -4.21 16.10 11.91
CA SER A 2 -2.96 15.91 11.15
C SER A 2 -3.29 15.53 9.70
N SER A 3 -2.54 16.06 8.72
CA SER A 3 -2.79 15.75 7.32
C SER A 3 -2.61 14.25 7.04
N PHE A 4 -3.16 13.75 5.93
CA PHE A 4 -2.91 12.36 5.51
C PHE A 4 -1.40 12.11 5.34
N LYS A 5 -0.69 13.07 4.75
CA LYS A 5 0.77 13.02 4.60
C LYS A 5 1.48 12.83 5.95
N ASP A 6 1.09 13.59 6.97
CA ASP A 6 1.69 13.47 8.31
C ASP A 6 1.39 12.10 8.97
N ARG A 7 0.23 11.50 8.66
CA ARG A 7 -0.12 10.15 9.14
C ARG A 7 0.72 9.09 8.44
N VAL A 8 0.88 9.18 7.12
CA VAL A 8 1.73 8.27 6.35
C VAL A 8 3.19 8.41 6.74
N THR A 9 3.72 9.62 6.90
CA THR A 9 5.11 9.81 7.36
C THR A 9 5.33 9.14 8.71
N ARG A 10 4.42 9.34 9.68
CA ARG A 10 4.51 8.66 10.98
C ARG A 10 4.35 7.15 10.89
N LEU A 11 3.52 6.65 9.97
CA LEU A 11 3.43 5.21 9.70
C LEU A 11 4.78 4.69 9.20
N LEU A 12 5.38 5.32 8.20
CA LEU A 12 6.67 4.90 7.65
C LEU A 12 7.77 4.89 8.72
N GLU A 13 7.85 5.93 9.57
CA GLU A 13 8.77 5.98 10.72
C GLU A 13 8.55 4.81 11.69
N ARG A 14 7.28 4.45 11.97
CA ARG A 14 6.96 3.32 12.85
C ARG A 14 7.26 1.96 12.21
N LEU A 15 7.05 1.82 10.90
CA LEU A 15 7.38 0.62 10.16
C LEU A 15 8.90 0.39 10.16
N GLU A 16 9.68 1.46 9.92
CA GLU A 16 11.13 1.45 10.02
C GLU A 16 11.61 1.08 11.43
N ALA A 17 11.06 1.73 12.47
CA ALA A 17 11.38 1.41 13.86
C ALA A 17 11.02 -0.04 14.25
N SER A 18 10.00 -0.63 13.59
CA SER A 18 9.58 -2.01 13.77
C SER A 18 10.33 -3.01 12.90
N GLN A 19 11.32 -2.56 12.12
CA GLN A 19 12.09 -3.37 11.19
C GLN A 19 11.23 -4.13 10.16
N ILE A 20 10.13 -3.52 9.72
CA ILE A 20 9.28 -4.08 8.67
C ILE A 20 9.85 -3.63 7.32
N PRO A 21 10.40 -4.55 6.49
CA PRO A 21 10.92 -4.18 5.19
C PRO A 21 9.76 -3.83 4.26
N LEU A 22 9.94 -2.73 3.54
CA LEU A 22 8.99 -2.23 2.54
C LEU A 22 9.65 -2.34 1.18
N VAL A 23 8.98 -3.00 0.24
CA VAL A 23 9.40 -3.07 -1.15
C VAL A 23 8.33 -2.39 -2.00
N GLU A 24 8.68 -1.34 -2.71
CA GLU A 24 7.75 -0.70 -3.64
C GLU A 24 7.33 -1.68 -4.75
N TRP A 25 6.02 -1.77 -4.98
CA TRP A 25 5.40 -2.63 -5.96
C TRP A 25 4.69 -1.81 -7.03
N GLU A 26 4.61 -2.38 -8.23
CA GLU A 26 4.07 -1.76 -9.45
C GLU A 26 4.82 -0.52 -9.94
N THR A 27 4.81 0.62 -9.26
CA THR A 27 5.27 1.90 -9.86
C THR A 27 6.72 1.83 -10.35
N SER A 28 7.63 1.33 -9.51
CA SER A 28 9.05 1.19 -9.84
C SER A 28 9.27 0.11 -10.91
N LEU A 29 8.43 -0.93 -10.95
CA LEU A 29 8.48 -1.99 -11.97
C LEU A 29 8.03 -1.47 -13.34
N TRP A 30 6.89 -0.78 -13.41
CA TRP A 30 6.35 -0.22 -14.66
C TRP A 30 7.23 0.90 -15.23
N VAL A 31 7.82 1.73 -14.37
CA VAL A 31 8.83 2.72 -14.77
C VAL A 31 10.07 2.03 -15.34
N ARG A 32 10.57 0.95 -14.69
CA ARG A 32 11.68 0.14 -15.25
C ARG A 32 11.33 -0.51 -16.59
N LEU A 33 10.07 -0.87 -16.81
CA LEU A 33 9.56 -1.46 -18.05
C LEU A 33 9.25 -0.41 -19.14
N GLY A 34 9.46 0.88 -18.88
CA GLY A 34 9.28 1.94 -19.87
C GLY A 34 7.83 2.26 -20.22
N TYR A 35 6.87 1.85 -19.38
CA TYR A 35 5.46 2.16 -19.61
C TYR A 35 5.15 3.60 -19.14
N PRO A 36 4.60 4.47 -20.02
CA PRO A 36 4.16 5.79 -19.61
C PRO A 36 2.86 5.64 -18.79
N LEU A 37 3.01 5.55 -17.48
CA LEU A 37 1.86 5.53 -16.56
C LEU A 37 1.44 6.97 -16.25
N VAL A 38 0.17 7.27 -16.50
CA VAL A 38 -0.51 8.35 -15.79
C VAL A 38 -0.65 7.89 -14.35
N TRP A 39 0.26 8.34 -13.48
CA TRP A 39 0.25 7.97 -12.08
C TRP A 39 -0.92 8.67 -11.39
N ASP A 40 -1.82 7.87 -10.81
CA ASP A 40 -2.93 8.37 -10.01
C ASP A 40 -2.47 8.86 -8.63
N GLY A 41 -1.26 8.48 -8.18
CA GLY A 41 -0.72 8.79 -6.86
C GLY A 41 -0.89 7.67 -5.83
N SER A 42 -1.40 6.50 -6.24
CA SER A 42 -1.49 5.32 -5.38
C SER A 42 -0.10 4.73 -5.10
N LEU A 43 0.05 4.14 -3.91
CA LEU A 43 1.27 3.51 -3.42
C LEU A 43 1.00 2.04 -3.09
N PHE A 44 1.76 1.15 -3.70
CA PHE A 44 1.71 -0.29 -3.44
C PHE A 44 3.04 -0.73 -2.82
N LEU A 45 2.98 -1.39 -1.68
CA LEU A 45 4.14 -1.83 -0.92
C LEU A 45 4.01 -3.31 -0.59
N LEU A 46 5.01 -4.11 -0.92
CA LEU A 46 5.12 -5.49 -0.46
C LEU A 46 5.73 -5.52 0.94
N VAL A 47 5.15 -6.37 1.78
CA VAL A 47 5.60 -6.64 3.15
C VAL A 47 5.63 -8.15 3.40
N PRO A 48 6.50 -8.64 4.29
CA PRO A 48 6.48 -10.04 4.68
C PRO A 48 5.10 -10.43 5.23
N ASP A 49 4.57 -11.55 4.77
CA ASP A 49 3.20 -12.01 5.08
C ASP A 49 2.89 -12.02 6.58
N HIS A 50 3.84 -12.50 7.39
CA HIS A 50 3.71 -12.58 8.84
C HIS A 50 3.68 -11.22 9.54
N GLN A 51 4.12 -10.15 8.89
CA GLN A 51 4.11 -8.77 9.40
C GLN A 51 2.90 -7.97 8.90
N LEU A 52 2.11 -8.50 7.97
CA LEU A 52 0.97 -7.78 7.39
C LEU A 52 -0.04 -7.32 8.45
N GLN A 53 -0.30 -8.16 9.46
CA GLN A 53 -1.16 -7.80 10.58
C GLN A 53 -0.55 -6.68 11.43
N GLN A 54 0.76 -6.73 11.69
CA GLN A 54 1.46 -5.69 12.44
C GLN A 54 1.43 -4.35 11.70
N VAL A 55 1.58 -4.35 10.37
CA VAL A 55 1.42 -3.15 9.53
C VAL A 55 0.04 -2.54 9.69
N ARG A 56 -1.00 -3.38 9.66
CA ARG A 56 -2.39 -2.95 9.87
C ARG A 56 -2.56 -2.28 11.24
N ASP A 57 -2.06 -2.90 12.29
CA ASP A 57 -2.20 -2.39 13.66
C ASP A 57 -1.46 -1.05 13.82
N LEU A 58 -0.24 -0.94 13.29
CA LEU A 58 0.52 0.31 13.31
C LEU A 58 -0.16 1.43 12.50
N ALA A 59 -0.76 1.10 11.37
CA ALA A 59 -1.50 2.07 10.56
C ALA A 59 -2.72 2.61 11.33
N ILE A 60 -3.48 1.74 11.99
CA ILE A 60 -4.59 2.12 12.87
C ILE A 60 -4.10 3.05 13.98
N ASP A 61 -2.99 2.73 14.64
CA ASP A 61 -2.41 3.56 15.70
C ASP A 61 -1.94 4.94 15.21
N THR A 62 -1.63 5.08 13.93
CA THR A 62 -1.29 6.37 13.30
C THR A 62 -2.51 7.16 12.82
N GLY A 63 -3.72 6.64 13.03
CA GLY A 63 -4.98 7.29 12.64
C GLY A 63 -5.36 7.07 11.19
N LEU A 64 -4.92 5.96 10.59
CA LEU A 64 -5.39 5.48 9.30
C LEU A 64 -6.46 4.40 9.50
N SER A 65 -7.55 4.51 8.75
CA SER A 65 -8.63 3.53 8.79
C SER A 65 -8.50 2.58 7.60
N PRO A 66 -8.39 1.25 7.82
CA PRO A 66 -8.40 0.29 6.73
C PRO A 66 -9.69 0.39 5.93
N ALA A 67 -9.56 0.39 4.61
CA ALA A 67 -10.70 0.42 3.70
C ALA A 67 -11.20 -1.01 3.44
N ASP A 68 -12.49 -1.23 3.70
CA ASP A 68 -13.21 -2.44 3.31
C ASP A 68 -13.62 -2.37 1.83
N GLU A 69 -14.25 -3.44 1.34
CA GLU A 69 -14.64 -3.54 -0.07
C GLU A 69 -15.80 -2.59 -0.42
N ASP A 70 -16.60 -2.22 0.59
CA ASP A 70 -17.72 -1.28 0.47
C ASP A 70 -17.24 0.17 0.34
N THR A 71 -16.15 0.53 1.04
CA THR A 71 -15.55 1.87 1.01
C THR A 71 -14.54 2.04 -0.12
N LEU A 72 -13.80 0.99 -0.46
CA LEU A 72 -12.82 1.00 -1.54
C LEU A 72 -12.89 -0.30 -2.34
N PRO A 73 -13.66 -0.31 -3.44
CA PRO A 73 -13.69 -1.45 -4.34
C PRO A 73 -12.29 -1.76 -4.87
N SER A 74 -11.99 -3.05 -5.00
CA SER A 74 -10.73 -3.52 -5.57
C SER A 74 -10.59 -3.01 -7.00
N ALA A 75 -9.61 -2.15 -7.25
CA ALA A 75 -9.29 -1.66 -8.59
C ALA A 75 -8.31 -2.59 -9.32
N TYR A 76 -7.51 -3.33 -8.55
CA TYR A 76 -6.43 -4.18 -9.08
C TYR A 76 -6.60 -5.63 -8.60
N PRO A 77 -6.18 -6.63 -9.39
CA PRO A 77 -6.24 -8.04 -8.97
C PRO A 77 -5.48 -8.35 -7.68
N CYS A 78 -4.45 -7.56 -7.36
CA CYS A 78 -3.67 -7.67 -6.12
C CYS A 78 -4.46 -7.22 -4.87
N GLU A 79 -5.55 -6.48 -5.04
CA GLU A 79 -6.36 -5.93 -3.94
C GLU A 79 -7.45 -6.89 -3.45
N LYS A 80 -7.53 -8.10 -4.00
CA LYS A 80 -8.60 -9.05 -3.66
C LYS A 80 -8.76 -9.21 -2.13
N PRO A 81 -10.01 -9.28 -1.63
CA PRO A 81 -10.30 -9.27 -0.21
C PRO A 81 -9.52 -10.32 0.58
N GLY A 82 -9.10 -9.94 1.78
CA GLY A 82 -8.46 -10.83 2.75
C GLY A 82 -6.95 -11.00 2.58
N HIS A 83 -6.34 -10.46 1.52
CA HIS A 83 -4.92 -10.63 1.25
C HIS A 83 -4.12 -9.33 1.36
N ALA A 84 -4.77 -8.17 1.22
CA ALA A 84 -4.13 -6.86 1.25
C ALA A 84 -4.69 -5.97 2.36
N VAL A 85 -3.86 -5.07 2.89
CA VAL A 85 -4.30 -3.99 3.79
C VAL A 85 -4.34 -2.70 2.98
N ARG A 86 -5.51 -2.09 2.87
CA ARG A 86 -5.77 -0.97 1.96
C ARG A 86 -6.20 0.25 2.76
N PHE A 87 -5.74 1.43 2.36
CA PHE A 87 -6.12 2.71 2.96
C PHE A 87 -6.43 3.72 1.85
N LEU A 88 -7.44 4.54 2.09
CA LEU A 88 -7.79 5.66 1.22
C LEU A 88 -6.87 6.85 1.52
N ILE A 89 -6.26 7.41 0.48
CA ILE A 89 -5.41 8.61 0.57
C ILE A 89 -6.25 9.88 0.46
N ASP A 90 -7.32 9.84 -0.33
CA ASP A 90 -8.18 10.98 -0.65
C ASP A 90 -9.45 11.00 0.21
N ASP A 91 -9.76 12.12 0.86
CA ASP A 91 -11.04 12.31 1.58
C ASP A 91 -12.24 12.60 0.62
N PHE A 92 -12.01 12.60 -0.69
CA PHE A 92 -13.02 13.02 -1.66
C PHE A 92 -13.57 11.84 -2.47
N THR A 93 -14.86 11.57 -2.29
CA THR A 93 -15.65 10.65 -3.11
C THR A 93 -16.06 11.34 -4.40
N TRP A 94 -15.19 11.38 -5.41
CA TRP A 94 -15.61 11.76 -6.76
C TRP A 94 -16.25 10.54 -7.43
N THR A 95 -17.53 10.65 -7.77
CA THR A 95 -18.24 9.65 -8.58
C THR A 95 -17.85 9.71 -10.06
N GLU A 96 -17.24 10.81 -10.49
CA GLU A 96 -16.73 11.04 -11.86
C GLU A 96 -15.36 11.73 -11.80
N GLY A 97 -14.33 10.99 -11.40
CA GLY A 97 -12.96 11.50 -11.27
C GLY A 97 -11.91 10.40 -11.44
N PRO A 98 -10.60 10.75 -11.46
CA PRO A 98 -9.53 9.77 -11.47
C PRO A 98 -9.69 8.81 -10.26
N PRO A 99 -9.22 7.55 -10.39
CA PRO A 99 -9.36 6.56 -9.34
C PRO A 99 -8.85 7.11 -8.00
N GLN A 100 -9.62 6.87 -6.94
CA GLN A 100 -9.25 7.26 -5.58
C GLN A 100 -7.85 6.74 -5.25
N ARG A 101 -6.98 7.62 -4.75
CA ARG A 101 -5.62 7.22 -4.42
C ARG A 101 -5.62 6.25 -3.24
N ARG A 102 -4.81 5.21 -3.35
CA ARG A 102 -4.76 4.09 -2.41
C ARG A 102 -3.36 3.94 -1.84
N LEU A 103 -3.25 3.64 -0.55
CA LEU A 103 -2.05 3.07 0.05
C LEU A 103 -2.36 1.59 0.32
N VAL A 104 -1.63 0.69 -0.33
CA VAL A 104 -1.89 -0.74 -0.30
C VAL A 104 -0.65 -1.48 0.15
N PHE A 105 -0.79 -2.29 1.20
CA PHE A 105 0.21 -3.26 1.63
C PHE A 105 -0.20 -4.65 1.16
N LEU A 106 0.69 -5.27 0.39
CA LEU A 106 0.54 -6.58 -0.23
C LEU A 106 1.49 -7.58 0.44
N PRO A 107 1.11 -8.86 0.56
CA PRO A 107 1.99 -9.89 1.08
C PRO A 107 3.06 -10.21 0.03
N MET A 108 4.32 -10.38 0.45
CA MET A 108 5.41 -10.74 -0.45
C MET A 108 5.16 -12.03 -1.22
N SER A 109 4.48 -13.01 -0.60
CA SER A 109 4.09 -14.25 -1.27
C SER A 109 3.27 -14.04 -2.54
N TRP A 110 2.64 -12.87 -2.72
CA TRP A 110 1.92 -12.52 -3.94
C TRP A 110 2.82 -12.50 -5.18
N THR A 111 4.11 -12.19 -5.00
CA THR A 111 5.10 -12.21 -6.09
C THR A 111 5.61 -13.62 -6.42
N GLY A 112 5.39 -14.59 -5.53
CA GLY A 112 6.07 -15.89 -5.56
C GLY A 112 7.55 -15.83 -5.20
N MET A 113 8.08 -14.67 -4.79
CA MET A 113 9.49 -14.44 -4.44
C MET A 113 9.66 -14.21 -2.94
N THR A 114 10.83 -14.56 -2.44
CA THR A 114 11.29 -14.23 -1.09
C THR A 114 11.91 -12.84 -1.04
N LEU A 115 12.01 -12.26 0.17
CA LEU A 115 12.69 -10.98 0.37
C LEU A 115 14.13 -10.99 -0.15
N GLN A 116 14.85 -12.12 0.03
CA GLN A 116 16.23 -12.24 -0.45
C GLN A 116 16.32 -12.18 -1.97
N GLU A 117 15.39 -12.82 -2.68
CA GLU A 117 15.32 -12.79 -4.15
C GLU A 117 15.00 -11.38 -4.65
N ILE A 118 14.07 -10.68 -4.00
CA ILE A 118 13.69 -9.29 -4.35
C ILE A 118 14.87 -8.32 -4.16
N VAL A 119 15.60 -8.43 -3.05
CA VAL A 119 16.73 -7.53 -2.73
C VAL A 119 17.97 -7.82 -3.58
N SER A 120 18.05 -9.00 -4.20
CA SER A 120 19.18 -9.41 -5.05
C SER A 120 19.03 -9.00 -6.52
N CYS A 121 17.91 -8.38 -6.91
CA CYS A 121 17.62 -7.88 -8.26
C CYS A 121 17.95 -6.39 -8.43
#